data_AF-A0A1E7I4W9-F1
#
_entry.id   AF-A0A1E7I4W9-F1
#
_cell.length_a   1.000
_cell.length_b   1.000
_cell.length_c   1.000
_cell.angle_alpha   90.00
_cell.angle_beta   90.00
_cell.angle_gamma   90.00
#
_symmetry.space_group_name_H-M   'P 1'
#
loop_
_entity.id
_entity.type
_entity.pdbx_description
1 polymer ?
#
loop_
_entity_poly.entity_id
_entity_poly.type
_entity_poly.pdbx_seq_one_letter_code
_entity_poly.pdbx_strand_id
1 'polypeptide(L)'
;MKPSKSQEHIVHPVLDPLKYEELFADARYSKIIGEASPSYLSDENTARRIKSKVPDAKIIILLRDPIERVYSHYLMDVRNGIQKKKFYQALIEDYSSQEKGWGVSHMYVELGLYADQVVRYMDIFDKSSLL
;
A
#
# COMPACT_ATOMS: atom_id res chain seq x y z
N MET A 1 -5.83 1.46 11.88
CA MET A 1 -5.91 0.22 12.69
C MET A 1 -4.56 0.01 13.35
N LYS A 2 -4.48 -0.43 14.61
CA LYS A 2 -3.18 -0.73 15.22
C LYS A 2 -2.72 -2.12 14.71
N PRO A 3 -1.48 -2.26 14.21
CA PRO A 3 -0.97 -3.56 13.81
C PRO A 3 -0.92 -4.50 15.03
N SER A 4 -0.98 -5.81 14.78
CA SER A 4 -0.79 -6.81 15.84
C SER A 4 0.57 -6.62 16.53
N LYS A 5 0.67 -6.96 17.82
CA LYS A 5 1.91 -6.81 18.62
C LYS A 5 3.14 -7.48 18.00
N SER A 6 2.96 -8.53 17.21
CA SER A 6 4.04 -9.23 16.50
C SER A 6 4.61 -8.44 15.31
N GLN A 7 3.92 -7.39 14.85
CA GLN A 7 4.31 -6.55 13.69
C GLN A 7 4.71 -5.12 14.08
N GLU A 8 4.60 -4.74 15.36
CA GLU A 8 4.98 -3.40 15.86
C GLU A 8 6.44 -3.03 15.57
N HIS A 9 7.35 -4.00 15.49
CA HIS A 9 8.77 -3.78 15.21
C HIS A 9 9.11 -3.53 13.73
N ILE A 10 8.16 -3.74 12.82
CA ILE A 10 8.40 -3.71 11.38
C ILE A 10 7.97 -2.36 10.77
N VAL A 11 7.13 -1.59 11.46
CA VAL A 11 6.49 -0.40 10.89
C VAL A 11 6.52 0.75 11.88
N HIS A 12 7.24 1.81 11.51
CA HIS A 12 7.28 3.07 12.25
C HIS A 12 6.53 4.14 11.45
N PRO A 13 5.18 4.21 11.56
CA PRO A 13 4.42 5.19 10.80
C PRO A 13 4.70 6.61 11.33
N VAL A 14 4.87 7.56 10.41
CA VAL A 14 4.93 8.98 10.73
C VAL A 14 3.50 9.51 10.74
N LEU A 15 2.93 9.67 11.94
CA LEU A 15 1.53 10.06 12.12
C LEU A 15 1.34 11.58 12.30
N ASP A 16 2.39 12.28 12.69
CA ASP A 16 2.38 13.71 12.87
C ASP A 16 2.61 14.41 11.51
N PRO A 17 1.71 15.30 11.06
CA PRO A 17 1.83 15.96 9.76
C PRO A 17 3.12 16.78 9.60
N LEU A 18 3.59 17.46 10.65
CA LEU A 18 4.81 18.26 10.59
C LEU A 18 6.03 17.35 10.45
N LYS A 19 6.06 16.24 11.20
CA LYS A 19 7.12 15.22 11.03
C LYS A 19 7.07 14.54 9.66
N TYR A 20 5.90 14.43 9.06
CA TYR A 20 5.78 13.91 7.69
C TYR A 20 6.39 14.88 6.68
N GLU A 21 6.16 16.18 6.84
CA GLU A 21 6.79 17.21 6.00
C GLU A 21 8.33 17.24 6.16
N GLU A 22 8.84 16.97 7.36
CA GLU A 22 10.28 16.87 7.63
C GLU A 22 10.97 15.76 6.82
N LEU A 23 10.25 14.72 6.38
CA LEU A 23 10.81 13.68 5.49
C LEU A 23 11.34 14.24 4.17
N PHE A 24 10.93 15.44 3.79
CA PHE A 24 11.30 16.11 2.54
C PHE A 24 12.28 17.28 2.75
N ALA A 25 12.81 17.49 3.96
CA ALA A 25 13.66 18.64 4.27
C ALA A 25 14.86 18.80 3.33
N ASP A 26 15.52 17.69 2.99
CA ASP A 26 16.67 17.67 2.09
C ASP A 26 16.29 17.86 0.61
N ALA A 27 15.02 17.64 0.27
CA ALA A 27 14.50 17.74 -1.09
C ALA A 27 13.95 19.13 -1.42
N ARG A 28 14.02 20.11 -0.50
CA ARG A 28 13.37 21.44 -0.62
C ARG A 28 13.70 22.23 -1.90
N TYR A 29 14.85 21.95 -2.51
CA TYR A 29 15.31 22.60 -3.76
C TYR A 29 15.24 21.70 -4.99
N SER A 30 14.65 20.50 -4.84
CA SER A 30 14.44 19.59 -5.95
C SER A 30 13.27 20.07 -6.80
N LYS A 31 13.41 19.91 -8.12
CA LYS A 31 12.33 20.24 -9.07
C LYS A 31 11.10 19.34 -8.91
N ILE A 32 11.32 18.10 -8.46
CA ILE A 32 10.28 17.08 -8.27
C ILE A 32 10.57 16.40 -6.94
N ILE A 33 9.55 16.27 -6.11
CA ILE A 33 9.58 15.59 -4.82
C ILE A 33 8.47 14.54 -4.87
N GLY A 34 8.75 13.34 -4.37
CA GLY A 34 7.81 12.23 -4.38
C GLY A 34 7.94 11.37 -3.14
N GLU A 35 6.91 10.57 -2.91
CA GLU A 35 6.85 9.56 -1.85
C GLU A 35 6.23 8.30 -2.45
N ALA A 36 6.58 7.14 -1.88
CA ALA A 36 6.09 5.86 -2.35
C ALA A 36 5.71 4.94 -1.18
N SER A 37 4.41 4.78 -0.99
CA SER A 37 3.82 3.81 -0.06
C SER A 37 2.92 2.83 -0.82
N PRO A 38 3.32 1.55 -0.99
CA PRO A 38 2.54 0.57 -1.75
C PRO A 38 1.11 0.35 -1.24
N SER A 39 0.85 0.61 0.05
CA SER A 39 -0.47 0.49 0.68
C SER A 39 -1.48 1.55 0.22
N TYR A 40 -1.03 2.64 -0.40
CA TYR A 40 -1.89 3.73 -0.84
C TYR A 40 -2.94 3.33 -1.86
N LEU A 41 -2.60 2.40 -2.76
CA LEU A 41 -3.53 1.98 -3.82
C LEU A 41 -4.77 1.27 -3.23
N SER A 42 -4.56 0.43 -2.22
CA SER A 42 -5.62 -0.37 -1.61
C SER A 42 -6.46 0.38 -0.56
N ASP A 43 -5.91 1.42 0.08
CA ASP A 43 -6.65 2.18 1.09
C ASP A 43 -7.67 3.13 0.45
N GLU A 44 -8.94 2.98 0.83
CA GLU A 44 -10.07 3.66 0.19
C GLU A 44 -10.09 5.18 0.39
N ASN A 45 -9.36 5.68 1.39
CA ASN A 45 -9.37 7.09 1.76
C ASN A 45 -8.16 7.85 1.22
N THR A 46 -7.11 7.14 0.82
CA THR A 46 -5.81 7.73 0.50
C THR A 46 -5.91 8.68 -0.68
N ALA A 47 -6.57 8.31 -1.78
CA ALA A 47 -6.72 9.18 -2.94
C ALA A 47 -7.35 10.54 -2.59
N ARG A 48 -8.43 10.55 -1.78
CA ARG A 48 -9.07 11.79 -1.31
C ARG A 48 -8.17 12.60 -0.40
N ARG A 49 -7.45 11.94 0.52
CA ARG A 49 -6.51 12.61 1.43
C ARG A 49 -5.36 13.28 0.68
N ILE A 50 -4.79 12.60 -0.31
CA ILE A 50 -3.75 13.16 -1.18
C ILE A 50 -4.31 14.36 -1.93
N LYS A 51 -5.45 14.22 -2.62
CA LYS A 51 -6.07 15.33 -3.38
C LYS A 51 -6.36 16.55 -2.51
N SER A 52 -6.77 16.35 -1.27
CA SER A 52 -7.03 17.44 -0.31
C SER A 52 -5.76 18.17 0.15
N LYS A 53 -4.60 17.52 0.14
CA LYS A 53 -3.35 18.08 0.67
C LYS A 53 -2.42 18.59 -0.43
N VAL A 54 -2.35 17.85 -1.54
CA VAL A 54 -1.52 18.16 -2.70
C VAL A 54 -2.40 17.98 -3.95
N PRO A 55 -3.25 18.97 -4.27
CA PRO A 55 -4.28 18.83 -5.32
C PRO A 55 -3.69 18.59 -6.72
N ASP A 56 -2.46 19.06 -6.96
CA ASP A 56 -1.75 18.95 -8.23
C ASP A 56 -0.75 17.78 -8.27
N ALA A 57 -0.82 16.87 -7.28
CA ALA A 57 0.04 15.69 -7.24
C ALA A 57 -0.07 14.86 -8.52
N LYS A 58 1.08 14.40 -9.01
CA LYS A 58 1.15 13.35 -10.03
C LYS A 58 1.18 12.00 -9.33
N ILE A 59 0.28 11.11 -9.74
CA ILE A 59 0.12 9.77 -9.18
C ILE A 59 0.70 8.77 -10.17
N ILE A 60 1.57 7.90 -9.69
CA ILE A 60 2.16 6.82 -10.47
C ILE A 60 1.66 5.50 -9.89
N ILE A 61 0.99 4.68 -10.70
CA ILE A 61 0.47 3.36 -10.32
C ILE A 61 1.23 2.29 -11.10
N LEU A 62 1.99 1.47 -10.38
CA LEU A 62 2.72 0.34 -10.96
C LEU A 62 1.97 -0.97 -10.68
N LEU A 63 1.40 -1.56 -11.73
CA LEU A 63 0.73 -2.86 -11.65
C LEU A 63 1.67 -3.97 -12.13
N ARG A 64 1.53 -5.15 -11.51
CA ARG A 64 2.18 -6.40 -11.91
C ARG A 64 1.09 -7.42 -12.23
N ASP A 65 1.43 -8.46 -12.98
CA ASP A 65 0.57 -9.64 -13.05
C ASP A 65 0.13 -10.05 -11.62
N PRO A 66 -1.19 -10.18 -11.37
CA PRO A 66 -1.70 -10.36 -10.02
C PRO A 66 -1.24 -11.68 -9.39
N ILE A 67 -1.05 -12.75 -10.18
CA ILE A 67 -0.56 -14.05 -9.70
C ILE A 67 0.89 -13.92 -9.24
N GLU A 68 1.71 -13.29 -10.07
CA GLU A 68 3.11 -13.00 -9.76
C GLU A 68 3.28 -12.08 -8.54
N ARG A 69 2.40 -11.09 -8.39
CA ARG A 69 2.34 -10.20 -7.22
C ARG A 69 2.04 -10.98 -5.95
N VAL A 70 1.03 -11.85 -5.97
CA VAL A 70 0.66 -12.69 -4.82
C VAL A 70 1.83 -13.58 -4.41
N TYR A 71 2.45 -14.27 -5.37
CA TYR A 71 3.57 -15.16 -5.08
C TYR A 71 4.79 -14.40 -4.52
N SER A 72 5.09 -13.23 -5.06
CA SER A 72 6.14 -12.35 -4.53
C SER A 72 5.86 -11.90 -3.10
N HIS A 73 4.61 -11.57 -2.76
CA HIS A 73 4.23 -11.19 -1.40
C HIS A 73 4.42 -12.38 -0.43
N TYR A 74 3.96 -13.57 -0.81
CA TYR A 74 4.19 -14.78 -0.04
C TYR A 74 5.68 -15.05 0.21
N LEU A 75 6.52 -14.91 -0.81
CA LEU A 75 7.98 -15.10 -0.65
C LEU A 75 8.61 -14.06 0.28
N MET A 76 8.10 -12.82 0.28
CA MET A 76 8.52 -11.80 1.24
C MET A 76 8.19 -12.22 2.67
N ASP A 77 6.99 -12.72 2.92
CA ASP A 77 6.58 -13.19 4.26
C ASP A 77 7.37 -14.41 4.71
N VAL A 78 7.68 -15.34 3.80
CA VAL A 78 8.57 -16.47 4.09
C VAL A 78 9.97 -15.98 4.46
N ARG A 79 10.53 -15.05 3.69
CA ARG A 79 11.86 -14.46 3.94
C ARG A 79 11.91 -13.75 5.29
N ASN A 80 10.85 -13.05 5.66
CA ASN A 80 10.74 -12.34 6.94
C ASN A 80 10.39 -13.26 8.11
N GLY A 81 10.24 -14.57 7.88
CA GLY A 81 9.90 -15.56 8.92
C GLY A 81 8.44 -15.48 9.40
N ILE A 82 7.60 -14.69 8.74
CA ILE A 82 6.19 -14.49 9.05
C ILE A 82 5.38 -15.71 8.59
N GLN A 83 5.69 -16.24 7.40
CA GLN A 83 4.98 -17.37 6.81
C GLN A 83 5.83 -18.65 6.81
N LYS A 84 5.23 -19.77 7.25
CA LYS A 84 5.86 -21.10 7.31
C LYS A 84 5.11 -22.16 6.49
N LYS A 85 3.87 -21.87 6.08
CA LYS A 85 3.02 -22.77 5.31
C LYS A 85 3.41 -22.74 3.83
N LYS A 86 3.02 -23.79 3.09
CA LYS A 86 3.18 -23.81 1.62
C LYS A 86 2.27 -22.75 0.99
N PHE A 87 2.68 -22.22 -0.16
CA PHE A 87 1.99 -21.13 -0.86
C PHE A 87 0.46 -21.29 -0.93
N TYR A 88 -0.02 -22.41 -1.47
CA TYR A 88 -1.46 -22.65 -1.64
C TYR A 88 -2.23 -22.69 -0.31
N GLN A 89 -1.62 -23.23 0.75
CA GLN A 89 -2.25 -23.30 2.08
C GLN A 89 -2.34 -21.91 2.70
N ALA A 90 -1.24 -21.14 2.64
CA ALA A 90 -1.20 -19.76 3.13
C ALA A 90 -2.22 -18.89 2.39
N LEU A 91 -2.33 -19.06 1.07
CA LEU A 91 -3.26 -18.32 0.23
C LEU A 91 -4.72 -18.63 0.59
N ILE A 92 -5.12 -19.91 0.68
CA ILE A 92 -6.49 -20.29 1.03
C ILE A 92 -6.86 -19.78 2.41
N GLU A 93 -5.98 -19.94 3.39
CA GLU A 93 -6.24 -19.54 4.77
C GLU A 93 -6.42 -18.03 4.88
N ASP A 94 -5.50 -17.26 4.28
CA ASP A 94 -5.61 -15.80 4.25
C ASP A 94 -6.89 -15.37 3.53
N TYR A 95 -7.19 -15.96 2.36
CA TYR A 95 -8.38 -15.65 1.57
C TYR A 95 -9.69 -15.99 2.30
N SER A 96 -9.73 -17.11 3.03
CA SER A 96 -10.91 -17.58 3.75
C SER A 96 -11.18 -16.84 5.06
N SER A 97 -10.21 -16.07 5.58
CA SER A 97 -10.40 -15.21 6.74
C SER A 97 -11.50 -14.18 6.47
N GLN A 98 -12.39 -13.95 7.43
CA GLN A 98 -13.39 -12.87 7.35
C GLN A 98 -12.81 -11.51 7.75
N GLU A 99 -11.76 -11.50 8.58
CA GLU A 99 -11.07 -10.28 8.97
C GLU A 99 -10.00 -9.96 7.93
N LYS A 100 -10.19 -8.83 7.25
CA LYS A 100 -9.24 -8.28 6.28
C LYS A 100 -8.73 -6.94 6.76
N GLY A 101 -7.44 -6.72 6.57
CA GLY A 101 -6.88 -5.40 6.79
C GLY A 101 -5.38 -5.44 7.00
N TRP A 102 -4.76 -4.28 6.80
CA TRP A 102 -3.35 -4.10 7.08
C TRP A 102 -3.05 -4.40 8.54
N GLY A 103 -2.08 -5.29 8.78
CA GLY A 103 -1.69 -5.74 10.11
C GLY A 103 -2.60 -6.79 10.76
N VAL A 104 -3.64 -7.25 10.03
CA VAL A 104 -4.58 -8.30 10.46
C VAL A 104 -4.50 -9.52 9.55
N SER A 105 -4.42 -9.30 8.24
CA SER A 105 -4.25 -10.35 7.23
C SER A 105 -3.16 -9.97 6.23
N HIS A 106 -2.70 -10.94 5.45
CA HIS A 106 -1.74 -10.71 4.37
C HIS A 106 -2.40 -10.09 3.13
N MET A 107 -3.72 -10.27 2.98
CA MET A 107 -4.48 -9.78 1.83
C MET A 107 -3.81 -10.20 0.50
N TYR A 108 -3.45 -11.48 0.43
CA TYR A 108 -2.72 -12.04 -0.70
C TYR A 108 -3.51 -11.87 -2.00
N VAL A 109 -4.83 -12.00 -1.99
CA VAL A 109 -5.66 -11.85 -3.20
C VAL A 109 -6.13 -10.42 -3.36
N GLU A 110 -6.62 -9.81 -2.30
CA GLU A 110 -7.35 -8.54 -2.31
C GLU A 110 -6.48 -7.39 -2.83
N LEU A 111 -5.18 -7.37 -2.47
CA LEU A 111 -4.23 -6.38 -2.98
C LEU A 111 -3.90 -6.55 -4.48
N GLY A 112 -4.31 -7.66 -5.10
CA GLY A 112 -4.22 -7.89 -6.54
C GLY A 112 -5.49 -7.54 -7.33
N LEU A 113 -6.59 -7.22 -6.64
CA LEU A 113 -7.87 -6.85 -7.28
C LEU A 113 -7.87 -5.36 -7.66
N TYR A 114 -7.09 -5.03 -8.70
CA TYR A 114 -6.73 -3.65 -8.99
C TYR A 114 -7.85 -2.76 -9.53
N ALA A 115 -8.88 -3.32 -10.17
CA ALA A 115 -9.86 -2.55 -10.93
C ALA A 115 -10.48 -1.42 -10.10
N ASP A 116 -11.12 -1.76 -8.98
CA ASP A 116 -11.77 -0.76 -8.11
C ASP A 116 -10.76 0.17 -7.43
N GLN A 117 -9.56 -0.33 -7.15
CA GLN A 117 -8.48 0.45 -6.53
C GLN A 117 -8.00 1.55 -7.47
N VAL A 118 -7.78 1.23 -8.75
CA VAL A 118 -7.33 2.17 -9.80
C VAL A 118 -8.45 3.13 -10.18
N VAL A 119 -9.67 2.64 -10.37
CA VAL A 119 -10.84 3.48 -10.68
C VAL A 119 -11.02 4.57 -9.63
N ARG A 120 -10.82 4.26 -8.34
CA ARG A 120 -10.87 5.24 -7.25
C ARG A 120 -9.95 6.45 -7.48
N TYR A 121 -8.75 6.23 -8.00
CA TYR A 121 -7.82 7.31 -8.31
C TYR A 121 -8.23 8.05 -9.59
N MET A 122 -8.72 7.33 -10.60
CA MET A 122 -9.23 7.93 -11.85
C MET A 122 -10.46 8.82 -11.64
N ASP A 123 -11.29 8.52 -10.64
CA ASP A 123 -12.47 9.32 -10.30
C ASP A 123 -12.11 10.61 -9.54
N ILE A 124 -10.91 10.69 -8.94
CA ILE A 124 -10.48 11.78 -8.06
C ILE A 124 -9.44 12.70 -8.73
N PHE A 125 -8.56 12.12 -9.55
CA PHE A 125 -7.49 12.85 -10.23
C PHE A 125 -7.75 12.93 -11.72
N ASP A 126 -7.39 14.07 -12.31
CA ASP A 126 -7.43 14.23 -13.75
C ASP A 126 -6.51 13.20 -14.43
N LYS A 127 -6.94 12.69 -15.58
CA LYS A 127 -6.17 11.70 -16.35
C LYS A 127 -4.75 12.17 -16.68
N SER A 128 -4.53 13.47 -16.85
CA SER A 128 -3.20 14.05 -17.11
C SER A 128 -2.27 14.03 -15.88
N SER A 129 -2.79 13.68 -14.72
CA SER A 129 -2.06 13.55 -13.46
C SER A 129 -1.84 12.10 -13.03
N LEU A 130 -2.27 11.12 -13.83
CA LEU A 130 -2.10 9.70 -13.59
C LEU A 130 -1.15 9.09 -14.63
N LEU A 131 -0.18 8.31 -14.15
CA LEU A 131 0.71 7.46 -14.94
C LEU A 131 0.54 5.99 -14.55
#